data_AF-A0A3N5PAI0-F1
#
_entry.id   AF-A0A3N5PAI0-F1
#
_cell.length_a   1.000
_cell.length_b   1.000
_cell.length_c   1.000
_cell.angle_alpha   90.00
_cell.angle_beta   90.00
_cell.angle_gamma   90.00
#
_symmetry.space_group_name_H-M   'P 1'
#
loop_
_entity.id
_entity.type
_entity.pdbx_description
1 polymer ?
#
loop_
_entity_poly.entity_id
_entity_poly.type
_entity_poly.pdbx_seq_one_letter_code
_entity_poly.pdbx_strand_id
1 'polypeptide(L)'
;ELEEASWCCGSAGIYNVVRYDDSIKQLERKMNNIKNTKAKIVLTGNPGCMGQIKHGTKKFNVDVEVLHPVTLIKRFLKKVNQ
;
A
#
# COMPACT_ATOMS: atom_id res chain seq x y z
N GLU A 1 -10.90 -5.71 -8.87
CA GLU A 1 -10.31 -6.35 -7.68
C GLU A 1 -8.80 -6.18 -7.70
N LEU A 2 -8.10 -6.32 -6.56
CA LEU A 2 -6.63 -6.28 -6.52
C LEU A 2 -6.06 -7.69 -6.69
N GLU A 3 -5.42 -7.92 -7.82
CA GLU A 3 -4.71 -9.17 -8.09
C GLU A 3 -3.61 -9.42 -7.04
N GLU A 4 -3.57 -10.64 -6.52
CA GLU A 4 -2.65 -11.06 -5.47
C GLU A 4 -2.70 -10.15 -4.23
N ALA A 5 -3.89 -9.75 -3.79
CA ALA A 5 -4.07 -8.84 -2.65
C ALA A 5 -3.26 -9.28 -1.41
N SER A 6 -3.25 -10.57 -1.09
CA SER A 6 -2.54 -11.17 0.06
C SER A 6 -1.03 -11.30 -0.13
N TRP A 7 -0.49 -11.11 -1.34
CA TRP A 7 0.95 -11.19 -1.57
C TRP A 7 1.70 -10.08 -0.84
N CYS A 8 2.92 -10.39 -0.38
CA CYS A 8 3.74 -9.49 0.42
C CYS A 8 4.04 -8.16 -0.29
N CYS A 9 4.13 -7.08 0.48
CA CYS A 9 4.53 -5.76 -0.01
C CYS A 9 6.06 -5.55 -0.09
N GLY A 10 6.84 -6.48 0.46
CA GLY A 10 8.29 -6.40 0.55
C GLY A 10 8.85 -5.82 1.87
N SER A 11 8.03 -5.27 2.78
CA SER A 11 8.53 -4.71 4.06
C SER A 11 9.07 -5.78 4.99
N ALA A 12 8.25 -6.79 5.31
CA ALA A 12 8.54 -7.91 6.20
C ALA A 12 9.38 -7.54 7.45
N GLY A 13 8.92 -6.55 8.22
CA GLY A 13 9.65 -6.03 9.38
C GLY A 13 10.82 -5.15 8.95
N ILE A 14 12.05 -5.65 9.13
CA ILE A 14 13.29 -4.97 8.71
C ILE A 14 13.82 -5.47 7.37
N TYR A 15 13.13 -6.39 6.70
CA TYR A 15 13.63 -7.05 5.48
C TYR A 15 13.95 -6.04 4.37
N ASN A 16 13.15 -4.99 4.23
CA ASN A 16 13.43 -3.90 3.28
C ASN A 16 14.74 -3.13 3.56
N VAL A 17 15.25 -3.17 4.79
CA VAL A 17 16.55 -2.57 5.16
C VAL A 17 17.69 -3.56 4.89
N VAL A 18 17.53 -4.81 5.35
CA VAL A 18 18.61 -5.81 5.27
C VAL A 18 18.72 -6.51 3.91
N ARG A 19 17.66 -6.48 3.11
CA ARG A 19 17.52 -7.14 1.79
C ARG A 19 16.78 -6.22 0.82
N TYR A 20 17.33 -5.02 0.62
CA TYR A 20 16.70 -3.96 -0.17
C TYR A 20 16.28 -4.41 -1.58
N ASP A 21 17.19 -5.01 -2.36
CA ASP A 21 16.91 -5.37 -3.75
C ASP A 21 15.77 -6.39 -3.88
N ASP A 22 15.73 -7.38 -2.99
CA ASP A 22 14.67 -8.39 -2.97
C ASP A 22 13.33 -7.76 -2.54
N SER A 23 13.37 -6.87 -1.55
CA SER A 23 12.20 -6.09 -1.12
C SER A 23 11.61 -5.24 -2.25
N ILE A 24 12.46 -4.61 -3.06
CA ILE A 24 12.03 -3.78 -4.18
C ILE A 24 11.36 -4.62 -5.28
N LYS A 25 11.85 -5.83 -5.58
CA LYS A 25 11.20 -6.74 -6.55
C LYS A 25 9.76 -7.07 -6.12
N GLN A 26 9.56 -7.37 -4.84
CA GLN A 26 8.22 -7.66 -4.31
C GLN A 26 7.32 -6.41 -4.35
N LEU A 27 7.89 -5.25 -4.03
CA LEU A 27 7.18 -3.99 -4.07
C LEU A 27 6.74 -3.60 -5.49
N GLU A 28 7.62 -3.78 -6.49
CA GLU A 28 7.33 -3.51 -7.90
C GLU A 28 6.14 -4.32 -8.39
N ARG A 29 6.14 -5.64 -8.12
CA ARG A 29 5.00 -6.53 -8.42
C ARG A 29 3.70 -6.01 -7.80
N LYS A 30 3.73 -5.64 -6.52
CA LYS A 30 2.56 -5.08 -5.83
C LYS A 30 2.10 -3.77 -6.47
N MET A 31 3.02 -2.87 -6.83
CA MET A 31 2.68 -1.58 -7.46
C MET A 31 2.05 -1.77 -8.84
N ASN A 32 2.54 -2.72 -9.64
CA ASN A 32 1.95 -3.07 -10.92
C ASN A 32 0.50 -3.55 -10.76
N ASN A 33 0.25 -4.46 -9.81
CA ASN A 33 -1.12 -4.92 -9.53
C ASN A 33 -2.02 -3.77 -9.05
N ILE A 34 -1.53 -2.91 -8.15
CA ILE A 34 -2.28 -1.74 -7.68
C ILE A 34 -2.61 -0.79 -8.85
N LYS A 35 -1.63 -0.49 -9.71
CA LYS A 35 -1.82 0.37 -10.89
C LYS A 35 -2.91 -0.18 -11.82
N ASN A 36 -2.92 -1.49 -12.04
CA ASN A 36 -3.92 -2.16 -12.90
C ASN A 36 -5.35 -2.05 -12.35
N THR A 37 -5.52 -1.91 -11.03
CA THR A 37 -6.86 -1.74 -10.44
C THR A 37 -7.50 -0.38 -10.75
N LYS A 38 -6.70 0.64 -11.10
CA LYS A 38 -7.12 2.06 -11.19
C LYS A 38 -7.78 2.61 -9.92
N ALA A 39 -7.62 1.92 -8.79
CA ALA A 39 -8.19 2.35 -7.52
C ALA A 39 -7.55 3.66 -7.06
N LYS A 40 -8.36 4.54 -6.45
CA LYS A 40 -7.88 5.79 -5.84
C LYS A 40 -7.39 5.63 -4.42
N ILE A 41 -7.81 4.56 -3.75
CA ILE A 41 -7.46 4.27 -2.36
C ILE A 41 -7.07 2.79 -2.25
N VAL A 42 -5.96 2.52 -1.58
CA VAL A 42 -5.53 1.19 -1.14
C VAL A 42 -5.53 1.16 0.37
N LEU A 43 -6.11 0.10 0.93
CA LEU A 43 -6.23 -0.08 2.37
C LEU A 43 -5.30 -1.18 2.86
N THR A 44 -4.63 -0.94 3.98
CA THR A 44 -3.87 -1.99 4.67
C THR A 44 -3.85 -1.75 6.18
N GLY A 45 -4.06 -2.81 6.94
CA GLY A 45 -4.02 -2.78 8.41
C GLY A 45 -2.61 -2.82 9.01
N ASN A 46 -1.58 -3.09 8.20
CA ASN A 46 -0.22 -3.27 8.66
C ASN A 46 0.61 -1.99 8.43
N PRO A 47 1.17 -1.35 9.47
CA PRO A 47 1.97 -0.12 9.32
C PRO A 47 3.21 -0.27 8.43
N GLY A 48 3.88 -1.44 8.48
CA GLY A 48 5.01 -1.75 7.61
C GLY A 48 4.61 -1.82 6.14
N CYS A 49 3.51 -2.51 5.82
CA CYS A 49 2.92 -2.51 4.50
C CYS A 49 2.52 -1.10 4.06
N MET A 50 1.89 -0.32 4.94
CA MET A 50 1.51 1.05 4.63
C MET A 50 2.73 1.91 4.27
N GLY A 51 3.81 1.85 5.06
CA GLY A 51 5.04 2.58 4.79
C GLY A 51 5.70 2.16 3.47
N GLN A 52 5.81 0.85 3.25
CA GLN A 52 6.43 0.28 2.06
C GLN A 52 5.63 0.56 0.77
N ILE A 53 4.30 0.44 0.83
CA ILE A 53 3.43 0.77 -0.32
C ILE A 53 3.51 2.28 -0.59
N LYS A 54 3.49 3.15 0.43
CA LYS A 54 3.70 4.61 0.25
C LYS A 54 5.08 4.95 -0.33
N HIS A 55 6.11 4.19 0.00
CA HIS A 55 7.40 4.31 -0.67
C HIS A 55 7.28 3.91 -2.15
N GLY A 56 6.57 2.82 -2.43
CA GLY A 56 6.29 2.34 -3.77
C GLY A 56 5.50 3.33 -4.64
N THR A 57 4.49 4.00 -4.09
CA THR A 57 3.70 4.98 -4.85
C THR A 57 4.57 6.11 -5.41
N LYS A 58 5.53 6.59 -4.61
CA LYS A 58 6.51 7.60 -5.04
C LYS A 58 7.53 7.02 -6.02
N LYS A 59 8.09 5.85 -5.71
CA LYS A 59 9.18 5.23 -6.51
C LYS A 59 8.72 4.79 -7.90
N PHE A 60 7.51 4.24 -8.02
CA PHE A 60 6.96 3.68 -9.26
C PHE A 60 5.90 4.58 -9.92
N ASN A 61 5.76 5.82 -9.43
CA ASN A 61 4.83 6.83 -9.94
C ASN A 61 3.38 6.30 -10.07
N VAL A 62 2.86 5.74 -8.98
CA VAL A 62 1.48 5.22 -8.91
C VAL A 62 0.62 6.20 -8.10
N ASP A 63 -0.32 6.86 -8.77
CA ASP A 63 -1.27 7.81 -8.16
C ASP A 63 -2.36 7.07 -7.38
N VAL A 64 -2.09 6.79 -6.11
CA VAL A 64 -3.03 6.14 -5.20
C VAL A 64 -2.80 6.58 -3.74
N GLU A 65 -3.88 6.78 -3.01
CA GLU A 65 -3.82 7.08 -1.59
C GLU A 65 -3.74 5.77 -0.77
N VAL A 66 -2.77 5.66 0.14
CA VAL A 66 -2.62 4.48 1.01
C VAL A 66 -3.07 4.82 2.42
N LEU A 67 -4.08 4.11 2.92
CA LEU A 67 -4.69 4.36 4.23
C LEU A 67 -4.80 3.10 5.09
N HIS A 68 -4.87 3.31 6.40
CA HIS A 68 -5.38 2.30 7.32
C HIS A 68 -6.92 2.27 7.24
N PRO A 69 -7.59 1.09 7.28
CA PRO A 69 -9.06 1.00 7.22
C PRO A 69 -9.77 1.90 8.23
N VAL A 70 -9.28 1.95 9.48
CA VAL A 70 -9.83 2.83 10.54
C VAL A 70 -9.75 4.31 10.16
N THR A 71 -8.70 4.75 9.46
CA THR A 71 -8.60 6.14 8.99
C THR A 71 -9.68 6.46 7.97
N LEU A 72 -9.96 5.52 7.06
CA LEU A 72 -11.05 5.68 6.08
C LEU A 72 -12.41 5.75 6.79
N ILE A 73 -12.68 4.84 7.72
CA ILE A 73 -13.92 4.85 8.52
C ILE A 73 -14.08 6.18 9.27
N LYS A 74 -13.02 6.67 9.93
CA LYS A 74 -13.02 7.97 10.62
C LYS A 74 -13.37 9.13 9.68
N ARG A 75 -12.89 9.13 8.43
CA ARG A 75 -13.24 10.16 7.44
C ARG A 75 -14.73 10.13 7.10
N PHE A 76 -15.32 8.94 6.96
CA PHE A 76 -16.75 8.80 6.71
C PHE A 76 -17.59 9.25 7.90
N LEU A 77 -17.26 8.83 9.12
CA LEU A 77 -18.00 9.24 10.32
C LEU A 77 -17.97 10.76 10.54
N LYS A 78 -16.84 11.43 10.25
CA LYS A 78 -16.75 12.89 10.30
C LYS A 78 -17.63 13.58 9.27
N LYS A 79 -17.81 12.99 8.08
CA LYS A 79 -18.67 13.53 7.02
C LYS A 79 -20.16 13.35 7.32
N VAL A 80 -20.55 12.31 8.04
CA VAL A 80 -21.95 12.06 8.43
C VAL A 80 -22.39 12.98 9.56
N ASN A 81 -21.45 13.39 10.43
CA ASN A 81 -21.72 14.28 11.56
C ASN A 81 -21.53 15.78 11.22
N GLN A 82 -21.43 16.12 9.93
CA GLN A 82 -21.46 17.49 9.40
C GLN A 82 -22.73 17.64 8.57
#